data_AF-A0A1A2FN81-F1
#
_entry.id   AF-A0A1A2FN81-F1
#
_cell.length_a   1.000
_cell.length_b   1.000
_cell.length_c   1.000
_cell.angle_alpha   90.00
_cell.angle_beta   90.00
_cell.angle_gamma   90.00
#
_symmetry.space_group_name_H-M   'P 1'
#
loop_
_entity.id
_entity.type
_entity.pdbx_description
1 polymer ?
#
loop_
_entity_poly.entity_id
_entity_poly.type
_entity_poly.pdbx_seq_one_letter_code
_entity_poly.pdbx_strand_id
1 'polypeptide(L)'
;MTYAENIDVFEHGIVVSDGERPPSGLSIIATTRQPIYNSYSLTLIDRDGTSLNQRAVHALEVLGPHAVVDYHEESDVRFFLRESLYHLNSVIDMYVWACRIFNEHHGYLEGPQSGNTGDSRVLFEIDAYFGAARRVYEAISKVLWKHYHPRERSRWDSMRSAAKAIGSGNSKVPAQVGDLVVESWNAHGVKLADYRNYVAHTGALSEGETCWLRRYDRRWGASVMLLESPENKKRVPLRPDVGIDALAYCYDVAVHLVKLCEQVAAADVVADFLSHPPGYDGRPASPRWEAARDTYR
;
A
#
# COMPACT_ATOMS: atom_id res chain seq x y z
N MET A 1 19.02 5.24 2.57
CA MET A 1 19.97 5.30 1.44
C MET A 1 19.94 6.71 0.88
N THR A 2 21.03 7.25 0.31
CA THR A 2 20.99 8.57 -0.34
C THR A 2 21.09 8.39 -1.84
N TYR A 3 20.11 8.90 -2.58
CA TYR A 3 20.07 8.86 -4.03
C TYR A 3 20.71 10.11 -4.62
N ALA A 4 21.27 9.98 -5.83
CA ALA A 4 21.62 11.14 -6.63
C ALA A 4 20.36 11.90 -7.05
N GLU A 5 20.50 13.18 -7.34
CA GLU A 5 19.40 13.97 -7.90
C GLU A 5 19.04 13.50 -9.32
N ASN A 6 17.80 13.76 -9.73
CA ASN A 6 17.26 13.46 -11.07
C ASN A 6 17.35 12.00 -11.53
N ILE A 7 17.19 11.04 -10.62
CA ILE A 7 17.09 9.62 -10.94
C ILE A 7 15.64 9.14 -10.99
N ASP A 8 15.41 8.11 -11.80
CA ASP A 8 14.17 7.33 -11.81
C ASP A 8 14.49 5.89 -11.40
N VAL A 9 13.62 5.30 -10.58
CA VAL A 9 13.66 3.90 -10.20
C VAL A 9 12.53 3.18 -10.91
N PHE A 10 12.91 2.17 -11.69
CA PHE A 10 12.02 1.30 -12.42
C PHE A 10 11.69 0.05 -11.61
N GLU A 11 10.71 -0.73 -12.09
CA GLU A 11 10.48 -2.09 -11.65
C GLU A 11 11.80 -2.87 -11.49
N HIS A 12 11.79 -3.84 -10.57
CA HIS A 12 13.00 -4.58 -10.17
C HIS A 12 14.11 -3.73 -9.52
N GLY A 13 13.79 -2.51 -9.06
CA GLY A 13 14.75 -1.63 -8.37
C GLY A 13 15.87 -1.12 -9.27
N ILE A 14 15.62 -1.03 -10.57
CA ILE A 14 16.60 -0.58 -11.56
C ILE A 14 16.65 0.95 -11.52
N VAL A 15 17.79 1.48 -11.09
CA VAL A 15 18.04 2.93 -11.09
C VAL A 15 18.55 3.39 -12.45
N VAL A 16 17.98 4.49 -12.94
CA VAL A 16 18.36 5.15 -14.20
C VAL A 16 18.58 6.62 -13.92
N SER A 17 19.78 7.12 -14.26
CA SER A 17 20.12 8.54 -14.14
C SER A 17 19.53 9.34 -15.30
N ASP A 18 19.41 10.65 -15.13
CA ASP A 18 18.97 11.54 -16.21
C ASP A 18 19.85 11.41 -17.47
N GLY A 19 19.21 11.38 -18.64
CA GLY A 19 19.87 11.19 -19.93
C GLY A 19 20.28 9.75 -20.26
N GLU A 20 20.15 8.79 -19.34
CA GLU A 20 20.36 7.38 -19.65
C GLU A 20 19.13 6.76 -20.33
N ARG A 21 19.37 5.73 -21.15
CA ARG A 21 18.28 4.98 -21.80
C ARG A 21 17.52 4.16 -20.74
N PRO A 22 16.18 4.30 -20.67
CA PRO A 22 15.35 3.50 -19.76
C PRO A 22 15.33 2.02 -20.19
N PRO A 23 15.19 1.08 -19.24
CA PRO A 23 14.96 -0.32 -19.55
C PRO A 23 13.63 -0.48 -20.32
N SER A 24 13.65 -1.31 -21.36
CA SER A 24 12.49 -1.56 -22.20
C SER A 24 11.42 -2.37 -21.46
N GLY A 25 10.17 -1.96 -21.60
CA GLY A 25 9.02 -2.67 -21.05
C GLY A 25 8.85 -2.58 -19.52
N LEU A 26 9.69 -1.80 -18.82
CA LEU A 26 9.56 -1.58 -17.38
C LEU A 26 8.98 -0.20 -17.09
N SER A 27 8.15 -0.15 -16.04
CA SER A 27 7.53 1.09 -15.56
C SER A 27 8.39 1.80 -14.52
N ILE A 28 8.32 3.13 -14.49
CA ILE A 28 8.87 3.92 -13.37
C ILE A 28 7.93 3.77 -12.18
N ILE A 29 8.48 3.53 -11.00
CA ILE A 29 7.72 3.37 -9.75
C ILE A 29 8.07 4.43 -8.71
N ALA A 30 9.26 5.03 -8.81
CA ALA A 30 9.71 6.08 -7.91
C ALA A 30 10.73 7.02 -8.57
N THR A 31 10.90 8.22 -8.04
CA THR A 31 11.79 9.25 -8.59
C THR A 31 12.32 10.20 -7.51
N THR A 32 13.45 10.85 -7.78
CA THR A 32 13.94 12.01 -7.02
C THR A 32 13.60 13.34 -7.71
N ARG A 33 12.90 13.31 -8.85
CA ARG A 33 12.54 14.52 -9.63
C ARG A 33 11.36 15.29 -9.04
N GLN A 34 10.75 14.77 -7.99
CA GLN A 34 9.62 15.37 -7.28
C GLN A 34 9.99 15.63 -5.81
N PRO A 35 9.27 16.52 -5.11
CA PRO A 35 9.48 16.75 -3.69
C PRO A 35 9.42 15.44 -2.89
N ILE A 36 10.48 15.13 -2.16
CA ILE A 36 10.57 13.97 -1.29
C ILE A 36 9.92 14.34 0.05
N TYR A 37 8.89 13.59 0.43
CA TYR A 37 8.18 13.79 1.69
C TYR A 37 9.03 13.27 2.86
N ASN A 38 8.94 13.94 4.02
CA ASN A 38 9.65 13.51 5.23
C ASN A 38 9.40 12.03 5.51
N SER A 39 10.47 11.30 5.85
CA SER A 39 10.52 9.85 6.12
C SER A 39 10.62 8.93 4.90
N TYR A 40 10.70 9.45 3.67
CA TYR A 40 10.95 8.65 2.47
C TYR A 40 12.30 8.97 1.84
N SER A 41 12.91 7.98 1.16
CA SER A 41 14.14 8.16 0.38
C SER A 41 13.85 8.61 -1.06
N LEU A 42 12.65 8.34 -1.56
CA LEU A 42 12.18 8.58 -2.92
C LEU A 42 10.72 9.04 -2.91
N THR A 43 10.27 9.66 -4.00
CA THR A 43 8.85 9.90 -4.24
C THR A 43 8.30 8.78 -5.11
N LEU A 44 7.33 8.03 -4.57
CA LEU A 44 6.56 7.05 -5.33
C LEU A 44 5.61 7.80 -6.27
N ILE A 45 5.53 7.34 -7.51
CA ILE A 45 4.70 7.96 -8.53
C ILE A 45 3.64 6.99 -9.03
N ASP A 46 2.50 7.51 -9.47
CA ASP A 46 1.50 6.73 -10.21
C ASP A 46 1.91 6.68 -11.70
N ARG A 47 1.19 5.87 -12.49
CA ARG A 47 1.42 5.69 -13.94
C ARG A 47 1.19 6.97 -14.75
N ASP A 48 0.44 7.93 -14.21
CA ASP A 48 0.25 9.26 -14.78
C ASP A 48 1.34 10.27 -14.35
N GLY A 49 2.30 9.83 -13.54
CA GLY A 49 3.40 10.65 -13.01
C GLY A 49 3.05 11.45 -11.76
N THR A 50 1.84 11.35 -11.21
CA THR A 50 1.47 12.06 -9.97
C THR A 50 2.12 11.42 -8.73
N SER A 51 2.42 12.22 -7.71
CA SER A 51 3.02 11.73 -6.46
C SER A 51 1.99 10.94 -5.63
N LEU A 52 2.23 9.65 -5.44
CA LEU A 52 1.44 8.81 -4.53
C LEU A 52 1.61 9.28 -3.08
N ASN A 53 2.81 9.71 -2.70
CA ASN A 53 3.08 10.23 -1.35
C ASN A 53 2.26 11.49 -1.06
N GLN A 54 2.23 12.44 -1.99
CA GLN A 54 1.41 13.65 -1.87
C GLN A 54 -0.07 13.31 -1.71
N ARG A 55 -0.58 12.46 -2.60
CA ARG A 55 -1.98 12.05 -2.62
C ARG A 55 -2.38 11.33 -1.33
N ALA A 56 -1.51 10.45 -0.81
CA ALA A 56 -1.73 9.76 0.45
C ALA A 56 -1.72 10.68 1.69
N VAL A 57 -0.97 11.79 1.66
CA VAL A 57 -0.99 12.79 2.75
C VAL A 57 -2.36 13.46 2.84
N HIS A 58 -2.97 13.76 1.69
CA HIS A 58 -4.26 14.44 1.58
C HIS A 58 -5.47 13.49 1.64
N ALA A 59 -5.25 12.18 1.51
CA ALA A 59 -6.31 11.19 1.61
C ALA A 59 -7.00 11.26 2.98
N LEU A 60 -8.31 11.53 2.97
CA LEU A 60 -9.16 11.68 4.17
C LEU A 60 -8.64 12.76 5.14
N GLU A 61 -7.99 13.81 4.62
CA GLU A 61 -7.58 14.97 5.42
C GLU A 61 -8.80 15.77 5.89
N VAL A 62 -8.74 16.21 7.13
CA VAL A 62 -9.79 17.00 7.80
C VAL A 62 -9.34 18.45 7.79
N LEU A 63 -10.12 19.31 7.15
CA LEU A 63 -9.80 20.72 7.08
C LEU A 63 -10.41 21.43 8.29
N GLY A 64 -9.56 21.91 9.20
CA GLY A 64 -9.97 22.73 10.35
C GLY A 64 -9.86 22.06 11.72
N PRO A 65 -10.11 22.81 12.81
CA PRO A 65 -10.06 22.29 14.19
C PRO A 65 -11.13 21.22 14.43
N HIS A 66 -10.75 20.12 15.07
CA HIS A 66 -11.63 19.00 15.35
C HIS A 66 -11.20 18.23 16.61
N ALA A 67 -12.14 17.47 17.19
CA ALA A 67 -11.82 16.56 18.28
C ALA A 67 -11.23 15.24 17.74
N VAL A 68 -10.16 14.74 18.38
CA VAL A 68 -9.46 13.51 17.95
C VAL A 68 -10.41 12.29 17.90
N VAL A 69 -11.32 12.18 18.87
CA VAL A 69 -12.30 11.07 18.94
C VAL A 69 -13.21 10.98 17.73
N ASP A 70 -13.46 12.12 17.07
CA ASP A 70 -14.34 12.21 15.91
C ASP A 70 -13.63 11.83 14.62
N TYR A 71 -12.31 11.67 14.63
CA TYR A 71 -11.51 11.46 13.42
C TYR A 71 -10.51 10.31 13.54
N HIS A 72 -10.67 9.48 14.58
CA HIS A 72 -9.81 8.33 14.80
C HIS A 72 -9.85 7.37 13.62
N GLU A 73 -11.04 7.07 13.07
CA GLU A 73 -11.18 6.13 11.96
C GLU A 73 -10.54 6.64 10.65
N GLU A 74 -10.70 7.91 10.28
CA GLU A 74 -10.06 8.51 9.11
C GLU A 74 -8.54 8.61 9.29
N SER A 75 -8.11 8.97 10.51
CA SER A 75 -6.70 9.02 10.87
C SER A 75 -6.04 7.65 10.79
N ASP A 76 -6.73 6.57 11.17
CA ASP A 76 -6.27 5.19 11.01
C ASP A 76 -6.02 4.87 9.53
N VAL A 77 -6.95 5.24 8.62
CA VAL A 77 -6.76 5.00 7.17
C VAL A 77 -5.50 5.70 6.68
N ARG A 78 -5.36 7.00 6.98
CA ARG A 78 -4.19 7.79 6.56
C ARG A 78 -2.90 7.24 7.16
N PHE A 79 -2.92 6.82 8.43
CA PHE A 79 -1.77 6.22 9.10
C PHE A 79 -1.34 4.94 8.38
N PHE A 80 -2.25 3.98 8.18
CA PHE A 80 -1.91 2.70 7.55
C PHE A 80 -1.55 2.85 6.07
N LEU A 81 -2.12 3.82 5.36
CA LEU A 81 -1.75 4.12 3.98
C LEU A 81 -0.33 4.69 3.92
N ARG A 82 0.04 5.60 4.81
CA ARG A 82 1.42 6.13 4.87
C ARG A 82 2.43 5.08 5.30
N GLU A 83 2.05 4.21 6.23
CA GLU A 83 2.84 3.06 6.67
C GLU A 83 3.08 2.07 5.52
N SER A 84 2.06 1.78 4.69
CA SER A 84 2.25 0.92 3.51
C SER A 84 3.20 1.56 2.49
N LEU A 85 3.06 2.86 2.20
CA LEU A 85 3.99 3.55 1.30
C LEU A 85 5.42 3.63 1.86
N TYR A 86 5.58 3.63 3.19
CA TYR A 86 6.88 3.57 3.84
C TYR A 86 7.54 2.21 3.60
N HIS A 87 6.82 1.12 3.85
CA HIS A 87 7.35 -0.22 3.60
C HIS A 87 7.66 -0.45 2.12
N LEU A 88 6.84 0.09 1.20
CA LEU A 88 7.14 0.03 -0.23
C LEU A 88 8.44 0.77 -0.59
N ASN A 89 8.67 1.97 -0.02
CA ASN A 89 9.95 2.67 -0.18
C ASN A 89 11.13 1.84 0.34
N SER A 90 10.99 1.22 1.52
CA SER A 90 12.02 0.35 2.08
C SER A 90 12.31 -0.87 1.19
N VAL A 91 11.28 -1.49 0.61
CA VAL A 91 11.46 -2.60 -0.36
C VAL A 91 12.23 -2.12 -1.58
N ILE A 92 11.91 -0.94 -2.12
CA ILE A 92 12.64 -0.33 -3.23
C ILE A 92 14.10 -0.10 -2.85
N ASP A 93 14.36 0.50 -1.69
CA ASP A 93 15.72 0.74 -1.19
C ASP A 93 16.53 -0.57 -1.08
N MET A 94 15.90 -1.67 -0.63
CA MET A 94 16.53 -2.99 -0.56
C MET A 94 16.79 -3.60 -1.94
N TYR A 95 15.86 -3.45 -2.89
CA TYR A 95 16.06 -3.91 -4.27
C TYR A 95 17.20 -3.14 -4.95
N VAL A 96 17.18 -1.81 -4.85
CA VAL A 96 18.25 -0.94 -5.38
C VAL A 96 19.60 -1.31 -4.77
N TRP A 97 19.64 -1.52 -3.45
CA TRP A 97 20.85 -1.94 -2.75
C TRP A 97 21.40 -3.26 -3.29
N ALA A 98 20.53 -4.25 -3.48
CA ALA A 98 20.90 -5.55 -4.03
C ALA A 98 21.47 -5.42 -5.45
N CYS A 99 20.79 -4.66 -6.32
CA CYS A 99 21.24 -4.38 -7.69
C CYS A 99 22.61 -3.70 -7.71
N ARG A 100 22.82 -2.72 -6.83
CA ARG A 100 24.09 -1.99 -6.71
C ARG A 100 25.24 -2.92 -6.32
N ILE A 101 25.06 -3.74 -5.29
CA ILE A 101 26.10 -4.70 -4.85
C ILE A 101 26.46 -5.65 -5.97
N PHE A 102 25.46 -6.20 -6.67
CA PHE A 102 25.71 -7.13 -7.77
C PHE A 102 26.44 -6.46 -8.94
N ASN A 103 26.12 -5.20 -9.23
CA ASN A 103 26.81 -4.43 -10.25
C ASN A 103 28.29 -4.17 -9.88
N GLU A 104 28.57 -3.88 -8.60
CA GLU A 104 29.93 -3.69 -8.10
C GLU A 104 30.78 -4.97 -8.18
N HIS A 105 30.19 -6.15 -7.95
CA HIS A 105 30.92 -7.43 -7.90
C HIS A 105 31.01 -8.17 -9.25
N HIS A 106 30.00 -8.01 -10.12
CA HIS A 106 29.89 -8.77 -11.37
C HIS A 106 29.87 -7.88 -12.63
N GLY A 107 30.16 -6.59 -12.48
CA GLY A 107 30.26 -5.63 -13.58
C GLY A 107 28.99 -5.52 -14.44
N TYR A 108 29.11 -4.89 -15.61
CA TYR A 108 27.99 -4.68 -16.55
C TYR A 108 27.93 -5.70 -17.71
N LEU A 109 29.07 -6.32 -18.07
CA LEU A 109 29.23 -7.06 -19.33
C LEU A 109 29.78 -8.49 -19.16
N GLU A 110 30.38 -8.82 -18.02
CA GLU A 110 31.05 -10.10 -17.80
C GLU A 110 30.65 -10.68 -16.45
N GLY A 111 29.72 -11.64 -16.45
CA GLY A 111 29.26 -12.25 -15.22
C GLY A 111 28.08 -13.22 -15.40
N PRO A 112 27.69 -13.90 -14.32
CA PRO A 112 26.52 -14.77 -14.31
C PRO A 112 25.26 -14.00 -14.72
N GLN A 113 24.30 -14.70 -15.32
CA GLN A 113 23.02 -14.10 -15.76
C GLN A 113 21.99 -14.00 -14.64
N SER A 114 22.26 -14.67 -13.52
CA SER A 114 21.43 -14.65 -12.32
C SER A 114 22.25 -14.86 -11.06
N GLY A 115 21.71 -14.45 -9.92
CA GLY A 115 22.25 -14.71 -8.60
C GLY A 115 21.23 -14.41 -7.52
N ASN A 116 21.64 -14.48 -6.25
CA ASN A 116 20.78 -14.11 -5.13
C ASN A 116 21.62 -13.50 -4.00
N THR A 117 21.01 -12.67 -3.15
CA THR A 117 21.73 -12.00 -2.05
C THR A 117 21.94 -12.89 -0.82
N GLY A 118 21.25 -14.01 -0.71
CA GLY A 118 21.13 -14.78 0.53
C GLY A 118 20.47 -14.01 1.68
N ASP A 119 19.89 -12.83 1.42
CA ASP A 119 19.35 -11.91 2.41
C ASP A 119 17.82 -11.97 2.44
N SER A 120 17.26 -12.36 3.58
CA SER A 120 15.83 -12.48 3.82
C SER A 120 15.16 -11.19 4.32
N ARG A 121 15.92 -10.12 4.62
CA ARG A 121 15.36 -8.86 5.17
C ARG A 121 14.29 -8.24 4.30
N VAL A 122 14.44 -8.34 2.98
CA VAL A 122 13.46 -7.85 2.02
C VAL A 122 12.10 -8.54 2.17
N LEU A 123 12.08 -9.78 2.62
CA LEU A 123 10.84 -10.51 2.88
C LEU A 123 10.13 -9.93 4.09
N PHE A 124 10.83 -9.67 5.19
CA PHE A 124 10.20 -9.06 6.37
C PHE A 124 9.58 -7.71 6.04
N GLU A 125 10.21 -6.93 5.16
CA GLU A 125 9.66 -5.66 4.71
C GLU A 125 8.42 -5.83 3.82
N ILE A 126 8.41 -6.84 2.93
CA ILE A 126 7.23 -7.22 2.14
C ILE A 126 6.08 -7.68 3.05
N ASP A 127 6.35 -8.46 4.10
CA ASP A 127 5.34 -8.89 5.07
C ASP A 127 4.76 -7.69 5.85
N ALA A 128 5.63 -6.76 6.25
CA ALA A 128 5.22 -5.53 6.91
C ALA A 128 4.33 -4.69 5.99
N TYR A 129 4.68 -4.57 4.71
CA TYR A 129 3.83 -3.96 3.68
C TYR A 129 2.45 -4.63 3.61
N PHE A 130 2.37 -5.96 3.50
CA PHE A 130 1.10 -6.69 3.46
C PHE A 130 0.27 -6.46 4.73
N GLY A 131 0.94 -6.39 5.90
CA GLY A 131 0.30 -6.04 7.16
C GLY A 131 -0.35 -4.66 7.13
N ALA A 132 0.40 -3.63 6.74
CA ALA A 132 -0.07 -2.25 6.69
C ALA A 132 -1.17 -2.06 5.64
N ALA A 133 -0.96 -2.55 4.41
CA ALA A 133 -1.92 -2.47 3.32
C ALA A 133 -3.25 -3.18 3.65
N ARG A 134 -3.22 -4.32 4.36
CA ARG A 134 -4.44 -4.97 4.86
C ARG A 134 -5.19 -4.07 5.84
N ARG A 135 -4.47 -3.42 6.75
CA ARG A 135 -5.09 -2.56 7.77
C ARG A 135 -5.75 -1.32 7.16
N VAL A 136 -5.31 -0.85 5.99
CA VAL A 136 -6.04 0.19 5.22
C VAL A 136 -7.47 -0.26 4.94
N TYR A 137 -7.67 -1.48 4.41
CA TYR A 137 -9.01 -2.04 4.18
C TYR A 137 -9.84 -2.16 5.46
N GLU A 138 -9.23 -2.64 6.55
CA GLU A 138 -9.92 -2.74 7.84
C GLU A 138 -10.34 -1.35 8.34
N ALA A 139 -9.49 -0.33 8.18
CA ALA A 139 -9.80 1.05 8.55
C ALA A 139 -10.89 1.67 7.67
N ILE A 140 -10.87 1.43 6.34
CA ILE A 140 -11.94 1.84 5.43
C ILE A 140 -13.29 1.26 5.88
N SER A 141 -13.33 -0.01 6.29
CA SER A 141 -14.57 -0.62 6.79
C SER A 141 -15.14 0.13 8.02
N LYS A 142 -14.27 0.63 8.90
CA LYS A 142 -14.66 1.41 10.07
C LYS A 142 -15.15 2.81 9.69
N VAL A 143 -14.51 3.47 8.71
CA VAL A 143 -14.96 4.76 8.17
C VAL A 143 -16.36 4.63 7.56
N LEU A 144 -16.58 3.63 6.71
CA LEU A 144 -17.90 3.37 6.13
C LEU A 144 -18.95 3.07 7.21
N TRP A 145 -18.60 2.23 8.19
CA TRP A 145 -19.49 1.95 9.30
C TRP A 145 -19.88 3.22 10.07
N LYS A 146 -18.89 4.05 10.43
CA LYS A 146 -19.09 5.29 11.17
C LYS A 146 -20.09 6.22 10.47
N HIS A 147 -19.96 6.39 9.16
CA HIS A 147 -20.75 7.34 8.40
C HIS A 147 -22.12 6.82 7.99
N TYR A 148 -22.23 5.54 7.64
CA TYR A 148 -23.48 4.97 7.12
C TYR A 148 -24.29 4.17 8.15
N HIS A 149 -23.68 3.80 9.28
CA HIS A 149 -24.33 3.07 10.39
C HIS A 149 -24.19 3.77 11.77
N PRO A 150 -24.38 5.11 11.88
CA PRO A 150 -24.00 5.88 13.08
C PRO A 150 -24.79 5.54 14.36
N ARG A 151 -25.93 4.84 14.25
CA ARG A 151 -26.83 4.49 15.37
C ARG A 151 -26.77 3.01 15.75
N GLU A 152 -25.98 2.21 15.05
CA GLU A 152 -25.88 0.77 15.28
C GLU A 152 -24.74 0.46 16.27
N ARG A 153 -25.04 -0.40 17.26
CA ARG A 153 -24.09 -0.71 18.35
C ARG A 153 -23.01 -1.72 17.94
N SER A 154 -23.30 -2.62 17.00
CA SER A 154 -22.38 -3.70 16.60
C SER A 154 -21.68 -3.34 15.30
N ARG A 155 -20.37 -3.06 15.36
CA ARG A 155 -19.56 -2.80 14.15
C ARG A 155 -19.36 -4.08 13.33
N TRP A 156 -18.94 -3.93 12.07
CA TRP A 156 -18.38 -5.06 11.33
C TRP A 156 -17.08 -5.53 11.98
N ASP A 157 -16.94 -6.84 12.14
CA ASP A 157 -15.73 -7.44 12.75
C ASP A 157 -14.50 -7.36 11.85
N SER A 158 -14.70 -7.21 10.53
CA SER A 158 -13.63 -7.14 9.53
C SER A 158 -14.11 -6.56 8.20
N MET A 159 -13.17 -6.18 7.34
CA MET A 159 -13.44 -5.81 5.95
C MET A 159 -14.17 -6.93 5.19
N ARG A 160 -13.88 -8.20 5.47
CA ARG A 160 -14.59 -9.33 4.84
C ARG A 160 -16.08 -9.32 5.20
N SER A 161 -16.40 -9.06 6.47
CA SER A 161 -17.78 -8.95 6.93
C SER A 161 -18.47 -7.73 6.31
N ALA A 162 -17.76 -6.59 6.22
CA ALA A 162 -18.25 -5.39 5.56
C ALA A 162 -18.58 -5.63 4.09
N ALA A 163 -17.64 -6.20 3.33
CA ALA A 163 -17.82 -6.50 1.90
C ALA A 163 -19.00 -7.44 1.65
N LYS A 164 -19.19 -8.46 2.51
CA LYS A 164 -20.35 -9.36 2.45
C LYS A 164 -21.66 -8.62 2.73
N ALA A 165 -21.69 -7.76 3.73
CA ALA A 165 -22.90 -6.99 4.06
C ALA A 165 -23.29 -6.03 2.93
N ILE A 166 -22.31 -5.30 2.38
CA ILE A 166 -22.50 -4.38 1.24
C ILE A 166 -22.97 -5.16 0.00
N GLY A 167 -22.22 -6.18 -0.43
CA GLY A 167 -22.53 -6.94 -1.65
C GLY A 167 -23.82 -7.74 -1.60
N SER A 168 -24.37 -8.00 -0.42
CA SER A 168 -25.68 -8.64 -0.25
C SER A 168 -26.85 -7.65 -0.07
N GLY A 169 -26.60 -6.35 -0.17
CA GLY A 169 -27.61 -5.30 0.06
C GLY A 169 -28.03 -5.14 1.52
N ASN A 170 -27.31 -5.75 2.46
CA ASN A 170 -27.57 -5.69 3.90
C ASN A 170 -26.76 -4.57 4.58
N SER A 171 -26.55 -3.46 3.86
CA SER A 171 -25.81 -2.29 4.34
C SER A 171 -26.52 -1.01 3.92
N LYS A 172 -26.27 0.08 4.66
CA LYS A 172 -26.73 1.43 4.33
C LYS A 172 -25.73 2.20 3.47
N VAL A 173 -24.59 1.59 3.13
CA VAL A 173 -23.59 2.18 2.25
C VAL A 173 -24.16 2.26 0.82
N PRO A 174 -24.21 3.45 0.18
CA PRO A 174 -24.68 3.59 -1.19
C PRO A 174 -23.86 2.77 -2.18
N ALA A 175 -24.51 2.21 -3.21
CA ALA A 175 -23.87 1.38 -4.24
C ALA A 175 -22.65 2.06 -4.87
N GLN A 176 -22.72 3.37 -5.13
CA GLN A 176 -21.65 4.17 -5.74
C GLN A 176 -20.29 4.03 -5.04
N VAL A 177 -20.26 3.94 -3.70
CA VAL A 177 -19.02 3.74 -2.92
C VAL A 177 -18.89 2.29 -2.43
N GLY A 178 -20.02 1.64 -2.13
CA GLY A 178 -20.05 0.26 -1.68
C GLY A 178 -19.50 -0.72 -2.71
N ASP A 179 -19.94 -0.59 -3.97
CA ASP A 179 -19.51 -1.46 -5.06
C ASP A 179 -18.02 -1.28 -5.33
N LEU A 180 -17.52 -0.04 -5.37
CA LEU A 180 -16.08 0.26 -5.52
C LEU A 180 -15.24 -0.43 -4.43
N VAL A 181 -15.69 -0.37 -3.19
CA VAL A 181 -14.98 -0.95 -2.05
C VAL A 181 -15.04 -2.49 -2.08
N VAL A 182 -16.18 -3.07 -2.46
CA VAL A 182 -16.34 -4.53 -2.60
C VAL A 182 -15.51 -5.07 -3.77
N GLU A 183 -15.56 -4.43 -4.94
CA GLU A 183 -14.77 -4.78 -6.11
C GLU A 183 -13.27 -4.70 -5.80
N SER A 184 -12.84 -3.60 -5.17
CA SER A 184 -11.48 -3.41 -4.70
C SER A 184 -11.02 -4.52 -3.75
N TRP A 185 -11.85 -4.86 -2.75
CA TRP A 185 -11.53 -5.93 -1.81
C TRP A 185 -11.41 -7.28 -2.51
N ASN A 186 -12.33 -7.60 -3.41
CA ASN A 186 -12.31 -8.88 -4.13
C ASN A 186 -11.14 -8.99 -5.10
N ALA A 187 -10.78 -7.90 -5.79
CA ALA A 187 -9.69 -7.88 -6.77
C ALA A 187 -8.29 -7.87 -6.13
N HIS A 188 -8.11 -7.13 -5.02
CA HIS A 188 -6.79 -6.93 -4.41
C HIS A 188 -6.72 -7.40 -2.96
N GLY A 189 -7.71 -7.01 -2.13
CA GLY A 189 -7.71 -7.24 -0.68
C GLY A 189 -7.74 -8.71 -0.27
N VAL A 190 -8.50 -9.58 -0.97
CA VAL A 190 -8.56 -11.02 -0.71
C VAL A 190 -7.19 -11.66 -0.89
N LYS A 191 -6.55 -11.44 -2.04
CA LYS A 191 -5.23 -12.01 -2.33
C LYS A 191 -4.17 -11.52 -1.35
N LEU A 192 -4.22 -10.24 -0.98
CA LEU A 192 -3.32 -9.65 0.01
C LEU A 192 -3.53 -10.28 1.40
N ALA A 193 -4.77 -10.52 1.81
CA ALA A 193 -5.08 -11.21 3.05
C ALA A 193 -4.61 -12.67 3.02
N ASP A 194 -4.71 -13.35 1.88
CA ASP A 194 -4.23 -14.71 1.71
C ASP A 194 -2.71 -14.80 1.80
N TYR A 195 -1.96 -13.87 1.19
CA TYR A 195 -0.51 -13.78 1.41
C TYR A 195 -0.18 -13.59 2.89
N ARG A 196 -0.80 -12.61 3.56
CA ARG A 196 -0.51 -12.35 4.98
C ARG A 196 -0.83 -13.56 5.87
N ASN A 197 -1.95 -14.23 5.59
CA ASN A 197 -2.34 -15.44 6.29
C ASN A 197 -1.31 -16.55 6.04
N TYR A 198 -0.84 -16.73 4.80
CA TYR A 198 0.19 -17.72 4.47
C TYR A 198 1.48 -17.48 5.27
N VAL A 199 1.97 -16.24 5.30
CA VAL A 199 3.19 -15.88 6.07
C VAL A 199 3.00 -16.18 7.55
N ALA A 200 1.86 -15.78 8.12
CA ALA A 200 1.57 -16.02 9.53
C ALA A 200 1.55 -17.51 9.91
N HIS A 201 1.21 -18.40 8.97
CA HIS A 201 1.17 -19.85 9.22
C HIS A 201 2.48 -20.57 8.91
N THR A 202 3.26 -20.09 7.95
CA THR A 202 4.41 -20.82 7.41
C THR A 202 5.75 -20.17 7.69
N GLY A 203 5.76 -18.89 8.10
CA GLY A 203 6.96 -18.06 8.19
C GLY A 203 7.56 -17.67 6.84
N ALA A 204 7.02 -18.17 5.72
CA ALA A 204 7.59 -18.02 4.40
C ALA A 204 6.74 -17.08 3.53
N LEU A 205 7.40 -16.27 2.70
CA LEU A 205 6.79 -15.38 1.70
C LEU A 205 7.00 -15.85 0.26
N SER A 206 8.07 -16.62 0.05
CA SER A 206 8.46 -17.23 -1.21
C SER A 206 9.08 -18.59 -0.92
N GLU A 207 9.16 -19.46 -1.91
CA GLU A 207 9.77 -20.77 -1.75
C GLU A 207 11.27 -20.69 -1.44
N GLY A 208 11.99 -19.79 -2.12
CA GLY A 208 13.44 -19.66 -1.99
C GLY A 208 13.89 -18.74 -0.87
N GLU A 209 12.96 -18.06 -0.18
CA GLU A 209 13.22 -17.09 0.89
C GLU A 209 14.37 -16.09 0.59
N THR A 210 14.58 -15.75 -0.69
CA THR A 210 15.72 -14.95 -1.12
C THR A 210 15.34 -13.99 -2.24
N CYS A 211 15.98 -12.82 -2.24
CA CYS A 211 15.98 -11.88 -3.36
C CYS A 211 16.86 -12.39 -4.50
N TRP A 212 16.26 -12.65 -5.66
CA TRP A 212 16.93 -13.04 -6.88
C TRP A 212 17.33 -11.83 -7.71
N LEU A 213 18.49 -11.92 -8.35
CA LEU A 213 19.03 -10.91 -9.26
C LEU A 213 19.07 -11.48 -10.66
N ARG A 214 18.66 -10.70 -11.65
CA ARG A 214 18.68 -11.04 -13.07
C ARG A 214 19.05 -9.84 -13.94
N ARG A 215 19.45 -10.10 -15.18
CA ARG A 215 19.76 -9.04 -16.15
C ARG A 215 18.51 -8.59 -16.91
N TYR A 216 18.28 -7.27 -16.91
CA TYR A 216 17.27 -6.56 -17.68
C TYR A 216 17.97 -5.46 -18.49
N ASP A 217 18.00 -5.60 -19.81
CA ASP A 217 18.71 -4.65 -20.69
C ASP A 217 20.13 -4.30 -20.20
N ARG A 218 20.90 -5.34 -19.84
CA ARG A 218 22.26 -5.27 -19.28
C ARG A 218 22.36 -4.67 -17.88
N ARG A 219 21.26 -4.26 -17.24
CA ARG A 219 21.22 -3.81 -15.84
C ARG A 219 20.85 -4.97 -14.93
N TRP A 220 21.31 -4.95 -13.68
CA TRP A 220 20.82 -5.88 -12.67
C TRP A 220 19.46 -5.41 -12.16
N GLY A 221 18.49 -6.32 -12.11
CA GLY A 221 17.18 -6.14 -11.48
C GLY A 221 16.96 -7.20 -10.41
N ALA A 222 16.40 -6.76 -9.28
CA ALA A 222 16.09 -7.57 -8.12
C ALA A 222 14.63 -8.03 -8.15
N SER A 223 14.40 -9.20 -7.56
CA SER A 223 13.09 -9.83 -7.56
C SER A 223 12.89 -10.78 -6.39
N VAL A 224 11.77 -10.64 -5.71
CA VAL A 224 11.22 -11.65 -4.81
C VAL A 224 9.97 -12.19 -5.48
N MET A 225 9.97 -13.47 -5.81
CA MET A 225 8.82 -14.12 -6.45
C MET A 225 7.81 -14.53 -5.39
N LEU A 226 6.63 -13.92 -5.43
CA LEU A 226 5.49 -14.32 -4.60
C LEU A 226 4.92 -15.65 -5.07
N LEU A 227 4.36 -16.42 -4.15
CA LEU A 227 3.62 -17.65 -4.46
C LEU A 227 2.43 -17.35 -5.38
N GLU A 228 2.19 -18.20 -6.38
CA GLU A 228 1.07 -18.04 -7.33
C GLU A 228 -0.29 -18.18 -6.63
N SER A 229 -0.39 -19.13 -5.70
CA SER A 229 -1.63 -19.50 -4.99
C SER A 229 -1.47 -19.49 -3.46
N PRO A 230 -1.40 -18.32 -2.81
CA PRO A 230 -1.29 -18.24 -1.35
C PRO A 230 -2.46 -18.91 -0.60
N GLU A 231 -3.65 -18.97 -1.20
CA GLU A 231 -4.87 -19.58 -0.67
C GLU A 231 -4.75 -21.10 -0.48
N ASN A 232 -3.96 -21.75 -1.34
CA ASN A 232 -3.83 -23.21 -1.34
C ASN A 232 -2.91 -23.73 -0.23
N LYS A 233 -2.21 -22.83 0.49
CA LYS A 233 -1.28 -23.15 1.58
C LYS A 233 -0.22 -24.21 1.23
N LYS A 234 0.04 -24.43 -0.06
CA LYS A 234 1.02 -25.39 -0.58
C LYS A 234 2.25 -24.64 -1.07
N ARG A 235 3.43 -25.17 -0.76
CA ARG A 235 4.69 -24.75 -1.39
C ARG A 235 4.71 -25.37 -2.80
N VAL A 236 4.27 -24.62 -3.81
CA VAL A 236 4.43 -25.01 -5.21
C VAL A 236 5.72 -24.37 -5.72
N PRO A 237 6.64 -25.13 -6.33
CA PRO A 237 7.88 -24.56 -6.79
C PRO A 237 7.64 -23.53 -7.89
N LEU A 238 8.12 -22.30 -7.69
CA LEU A 238 8.08 -21.29 -8.74
C LEU A 238 9.43 -21.20 -9.40
N ARG A 239 9.44 -21.53 -10.69
CA ARG A 239 10.56 -21.12 -11.52
C ARG A 239 10.53 -19.59 -11.60
N PRO A 240 11.67 -18.90 -11.43
CA PRO A 240 11.65 -17.45 -11.29
C PRO A 240 11.21 -16.70 -12.58
N ASP A 241 10.98 -17.40 -13.70
CA ASP A 241 10.42 -16.92 -14.97
C ASP A 241 8.88 -16.93 -15.05
N VAL A 242 8.18 -17.45 -14.04
CA VAL A 242 6.70 -17.62 -14.08
C VAL A 242 5.98 -16.88 -12.92
N GLY A 243 6.72 -16.40 -11.92
CA GLY A 243 6.15 -15.83 -10.70
C GLY A 243 5.77 -14.34 -10.78
N ILE A 244 4.94 -13.91 -9.83
CA ILE A 244 4.60 -12.49 -9.62
C ILE A 244 5.69 -11.84 -8.77
N ASP A 245 6.33 -10.79 -9.29
CA ASP A 245 7.31 -10.01 -8.53
C ASP A 245 6.64 -9.25 -7.38
N ALA A 246 7.22 -9.35 -6.17
CA ALA A 246 6.65 -8.76 -4.98
C ALA A 246 6.65 -7.22 -5.02
N LEU A 247 7.71 -6.60 -5.55
CA LEU A 247 7.77 -5.15 -5.66
C LEU A 247 6.69 -4.64 -6.62
N ALA A 248 6.55 -5.26 -7.79
CA ALA A 248 5.49 -4.92 -8.74
C ALA A 248 4.09 -5.09 -8.12
N TYR A 249 3.82 -6.22 -7.45
CA TYR A 249 2.54 -6.45 -6.77
C TYR A 249 2.26 -5.42 -5.66
N CYS A 250 3.26 -5.12 -4.81
CA CYS A 250 3.11 -4.13 -3.75
C CYS A 250 2.85 -2.73 -4.34
N TYR A 251 3.54 -2.36 -5.42
CA TYR A 251 3.32 -1.10 -6.12
C TYR A 251 1.90 -0.99 -6.68
N ASP A 252 1.43 -2.01 -7.41
CA ASP A 252 0.07 -2.00 -7.97
C ASP A 252 -1.00 -1.89 -6.87
N VAL A 253 -0.82 -2.60 -5.75
CA VAL A 253 -1.70 -2.47 -4.59
C VAL A 253 -1.64 -1.08 -3.98
N ALA A 254 -0.46 -0.45 -3.90
CA ALA A 254 -0.30 0.88 -3.32
C ALA A 254 -1.01 1.95 -4.15
N VAL A 255 -0.80 1.94 -5.47
CA VAL A 255 -1.51 2.82 -6.43
C VAL A 255 -3.02 2.68 -6.25
N HIS A 256 -3.50 1.43 -6.20
CA HIS A 256 -4.92 1.14 -6.04
C HIS A 256 -5.47 1.62 -4.70
N LEU A 257 -4.76 1.40 -3.60
CA LEU A 257 -5.18 1.83 -2.27
C LEU A 257 -5.25 3.35 -2.13
N VAL A 258 -4.28 4.09 -2.70
CA VAL A 258 -4.34 5.56 -2.73
C VAL A 258 -5.60 6.02 -3.45
N LYS A 259 -5.84 5.50 -4.65
CA LYS A 259 -7.04 5.83 -5.44
C LYS A 259 -8.35 5.46 -4.72
N LEU A 260 -8.40 4.30 -4.08
CA LEU A 260 -9.56 3.87 -3.30
C LEU A 260 -9.83 4.84 -2.13
N CYS A 261 -8.78 5.26 -1.41
CA CYS A 261 -8.94 6.21 -0.30
C CYS A 261 -9.45 7.57 -0.79
N GLU A 262 -8.98 8.04 -1.95
CA GLU A 262 -9.50 9.27 -2.59
C GLU A 262 -10.98 9.13 -2.95
N GLN A 263 -11.38 7.98 -3.51
CA GLN A 263 -12.79 7.71 -3.85
C GLN A 263 -13.69 7.61 -2.61
N VAL A 264 -13.20 7.01 -1.53
CA VAL A 264 -13.92 6.98 -0.24
C VAL A 264 -14.03 8.38 0.36
N ALA A 265 -12.97 9.18 0.30
CA ALA A 265 -12.99 10.57 0.77
C ALA A 265 -13.96 11.45 -0.03
N ALA A 266 -14.15 11.16 -1.32
CA ALA A 266 -15.07 11.87 -2.20
C ALA A 266 -16.54 11.45 -2.05
N ALA A 267 -16.86 10.40 -1.29
CA ALA A 267 -18.24 9.97 -1.10
C ALA A 267 -19.03 11.02 -0.28
N ASP A 268 -20.21 11.42 -0.75
CA ASP A 268 -20.96 12.59 -0.27
C ASP A 268 -20.97 12.80 1.25
N VAL A 269 -21.33 11.76 2.02
CA VAL A 269 -21.43 11.84 3.50
C VAL A 269 -20.04 11.98 4.14
N VAL A 270 -19.04 11.31 3.58
CA VAL A 270 -17.65 11.40 4.06
C VAL A 270 -17.07 12.76 3.71
N ALA A 271 -17.26 13.22 2.47
CA ALA A 271 -16.78 14.52 1.99
C ALA A 271 -17.38 15.69 2.79
N ASP A 272 -18.69 15.67 3.07
CA ASP A 272 -19.33 16.69 3.93
C ASP A 272 -18.72 16.67 5.34
N PHE A 273 -18.48 15.47 5.90
CA PHE A 273 -17.89 15.34 7.23
C PHE A 273 -16.44 15.84 7.30
N LEU A 274 -15.64 15.61 6.26
CA LEU A 274 -14.26 16.09 6.18
C LEU A 274 -14.18 17.60 5.99
N SER A 275 -15.13 18.17 5.23
CA SER A 275 -15.19 19.61 4.94
C SER A 275 -15.82 20.42 6.09
N HIS A 276 -16.74 19.80 6.83
CA HIS A 276 -17.51 20.46 7.89
C HIS A 276 -17.54 19.63 9.19
N PRO A 277 -16.42 19.60 9.93
CA PRO A 277 -16.32 18.85 11.17
C PRO A 277 -17.46 19.10 12.17
N PRO A 278 -17.91 18.10 12.95
CA PRO A 278 -18.78 18.34 14.09
C PRO A 278 -18.14 19.34 15.06
N GLY A 279 -18.94 20.28 15.58
CA GLY A 279 -18.43 21.36 16.44
C GLY A 279 -17.70 22.49 15.69
N TYR A 280 -17.59 22.41 14.36
CA TYR A 280 -17.07 23.46 13.49
C TYR A 280 -18.22 24.14 12.72
N ASP A 281 -18.05 25.40 12.31
CA ASP A 281 -19.06 26.21 11.61
C ASP A 281 -20.46 26.26 12.27
N GLY A 282 -20.50 26.22 13.61
CA GLY A 282 -21.75 26.24 14.37
C GLY A 282 -22.55 24.93 14.32
N ARG A 283 -21.99 23.85 13.74
CA ARG A 283 -22.58 22.51 13.80
C ARG A 283 -22.55 21.97 15.23
N PRO A 284 -23.57 21.20 15.65
CA PRO A 284 -23.54 20.53 16.94
C PRO A 284 -22.32 19.60 17.05
N ALA A 285 -21.81 19.45 18.27
CA ALA A 285 -20.75 18.49 18.53
C ALA A 285 -21.25 17.07 18.28
N SER A 286 -20.33 16.15 17.98
CA SER A 286 -20.73 14.77 17.75
C SER A 286 -21.25 14.14 19.05
N PRO A 287 -22.20 13.18 18.98
CA PRO A 287 -22.62 12.42 20.15
C PRO A 287 -21.46 11.65 20.82
N ARG A 288 -20.41 11.31 20.06
CA ARG A 288 -19.21 10.65 20.61
C ARG A 288 -18.38 11.61 21.45
N TRP A 289 -18.24 12.86 21.01
CA TRP A 289 -17.58 13.91 21.78
C TRP A 289 -18.32 14.20 23.09
N GLU A 290 -19.66 14.30 23.04
CA GLU A 290 -20.48 14.52 24.23
C GLU A 290 -20.32 13.37 25.24
N ALA A 291 -20.41 12.12 24.79
CA ALA A 291 -20.20 10.94 25.64
C ALA A 291 -18.77 10.88 26.23
N ALA A 292 -17.75 11.22 25.44
CA ALA A 292 -16.37 11.28 25.92
C ALA A 292 -16.20 12.37 26.99
N ARG A 293 -16.77 13.56 26.77
CA ARG A 293 -16.70 14.69 27.71
C ARG A 293 -17.34 14.36 29.06
N ASP A 294 -18.46 13.64 29.06
CA ASP A 294 -19.16 13.24 30.30
C ASP A 294 -18.42 12.13 31.06
N THR A 295 -17.53 11.38 30.40
CA THR A 295 -16.72 10.34 31.05
C THR A 295 -15.51 10.91 31.82
N TYR A 296 -15.08 12.14 31.49
CA TYR A 296 -13.93 12.81 32.10
C TYR A 296 -14.32 13.99 33.03
N ARG A 297 -15.59 14.08 33.44
CA ARG A 297 -16.08 14.99 34.48
C ARG A 297 -16.35 14.22 35.77
#